data_AF-A0A934DUH1-F1
#
_entry.id   AF-A0A934DUH1-F1
#
_cell.length_a   1.000
_cell.length_b   1.000
_cell.length_c   1.000
_cell.angle_alpha   90.00
_cell.angle_beta   90.00
_cell.angle_gamma   90.00
#
_symmetry.space_group_name_H-M   'P 1'
#
loop_
_entity.id
_entity.type
_entity.pdbx_description
1 polymer ?
#
loop_
_entity_poly.entity_id
_entity_poly.type
_entity_poly.pdbx_seq_one_letter_code
_entity_poly.pdbx_strand_id
1 'polypeptide(L)'
;MLRRSKSSRPPPAKPTPRQQAQSIAGYSKIDDAELLEAVLSGASETDIVTQGKRATARQVVDDAFAMYHKAWEFVRRLDPSRKSVLRGCSRDLLILAARQAILLDDLLIRQEANAKEQADAHQKGRQQLQAAFDKATKLRDQARRLFNKIVGTDAAAQAETNVAALAEDSGGSIVDALEQLAQYGRRLLSDDDPTRRQCVRIYGLDAEYVQMLIDSKEELIRCESEFESLAEAGNAEEQIHWCAGVNLLLMTQIIEAFLGANELDSSVPFLRPAHHEHLVRRISRLPPPPLPRALAPKVTGISPLPAPAAAAKATRQYVAAPVAPRIAYAEERRTGPVGLAFKGRLGGR
;
A
#
# COMPACT_ATOMS: atom_id res chain seq x y z
N MET A 1 -9.44 -64.98 35.08
CA MET A 1 -8.87 -63.63 35.31
C MET A 1 -8.63 -62.95 33.97
N LEU A 2 -9.55 -62.09 33.52
CA LEU A 2 -9.40 -61.32 32.27
C LEU A 2 -8.73 -59.98 32.59
N ARG A 3 -7.48 -59.82 32.14
CA ARG A 3 -6.75 -58.55 32.24
C ARG A 3 -7.38 -57.56 31.26
N ARG A 4 -8.01 -56.49 31.79
CA ARG A 4 -8.39 -55.30 31.01
C ARG A 4 -7.14 -54.68 30.41
N SER A 5 -7.07 -54.65 29.08
CA SER A 5 -6.09 -53.86 28.33
C SER A 5 -6.33 -52.38 28.63
N LYS A 6 -5.29 -51.70 29.10
CA LYS A 6 -5.30 -50.24 29.27
C LYS A 6 -5.42 -49.61 27.88
N SER A 7 -6.53 -48.91 27.62
CA SER A 7 -6.70 -48.14 26.39
C SER A 7 -5.64 -47.04 26.35
N SER A 8 -4.68 -47.14 25.44
CA SER A 8 -3.72 -46.07 25.17
C SER A 8 -4.44 -44.92 24.46
N ARG A 9 -4.74 -43.85 25.20
CA ARG A 9 -5.20 -42.59 24.60
C ARG A 9 -4.10 -42.09 23.65
N PRO A 10 -4.40 -41.73 22.39
CA PRO A 10 -3.38 -41.23 21.48
C PRO A 10 -2.72 -39.95 22.06
N PRO A 11 -1.42 -39.75 21.82
CA PRO A 11 -0.72 -38.57 22.32
C PRO A 11 -1.37 -37.28 21.76
N PRO A 12 -1.41 -36.19 22.53
CA PRO A 12 -1.98 -34.93 22.07
C PRO A 12 -1.24 -34.45 20.81
N ALA A 13 -1.99 -33.94 19.84
CA ALA A 13 -1.42 -33.34 18.63
C ALA A 13 -0.48 -32.18 18.99
N LYS A 14 0.64 -32.07 18.28
CA LYS A 14 1.57 -30.95 18.46
C LYS A 14 0.85 -29.64 18.09
N PRO A 15 1.02 -28.56 18.88
CA PRO A 15 0.39 -27.29 18.57
C PRO A 15 0.89 -26.76 17.22
N THR A 16 0.00 -26.16 16.43
CA THR A 16 0.35 -25.56 15.15
C THR A 16 1.21 -24.30 15.35
N PRO A 17 1.98 -23.85 14.35
CA PRO A 17 2.78 -22.62 14.44
C PRO A 17 1.93 -21.40 14.84
N ARG A 18 0.70 -21.29 14.30
CA ARG A 18 -0.26 -20.26 14.69
C ARG A 18 -0.68 -20.38 16.16
N GLN A 19 -1.00 -21.58 16.65
CA GLN A 19 -1.34 -21.79 18.07
C GLN A 19 -0.17 -21.43 19.00
N GLN A 20 1.06 -21.69 18.58
CA GLN A 20 2.25 -21.27 19.31
C GLN A 20 2.36 -19.74 19.35
N ALA A 21 2.18 -19.05 18.23
CA ALA A 21 2.15 -17.59 18.18
C ALA A 21 1.02 -17.00 19.06
N GLN A 22 -0.18 -17.58 19.03
CA GLN A 22 -1.30 -17.18 19.89
C GLN A 22 -0.94 -17.33 21.38
N SER A 23 -0.24 -18.41 21.74
CA SER A 23 0.22 -18.59 23.11
C SER A 23 1.19 -17.49 23.54
N ILE A 24 2.08 -17.01 22.64
CA ILE A 24 3.01 -15.91 22.89
C ILE A 24 2.24 -14.60 23.03
N ALA A 25 1.32 -14.32 22.09
CA ALA A 25 0.50 -13.13 22.07
C ALA A 25 -0.38 -12.94 23.33
N GLY A 26 -0.73 -14.04 24.00
CA GLY A 26 -1.51 -14.04 25.24
C GLY A 26 -0.79 -13.55 26.50
N TYR A 27 0.52 -13.27 26.45
CA TYR A 27 1.30 -12.89 27.65
C TYR A 27 1.34 -11.39 27.99
N SER A 28 0.77 -10.49 27.18
CA SER A 28 0.91 -9.03 27.38
C SER A 28 -0.27 -8.36 28.11
N LYS A 29 0.07 -7.32 28.89
CA LYS A 29 -0.84 -6.34 29.52
C LYS A 29 -0.66 -4.91 28.95
N ILE A 30 0.19 -4.75 27.93
CA ILE A 30 0.60 -3.46 27.36
C ILE A 30 -0.25 -3.17 26.12
N ASP A 31 -0.51 -1.88 25.87
CA ASP A 31 -1.18 -1.39 24.66
C ASP A 31 -0.26 -1.60 23.44
N ASP A 32 -0.77 -2.31 22.44
CA ASP A 32 -0.02 -2.66 21.24
C ASP A 32 0.24 -1.47 20.31
N ALA A 33 -0.64 -0.46 20.35
CA ALA A 33 -0.56 0.67 19.43
C ALA A 33 0.67 1.54 19.71
N GLU A 34 0.88 1.93 20.97
CA GLU A 34 2.01 2.76 21.39
C GLU A 34 3.35 2.02 21.18
N LEU A 35 3.38 0.70 21.45
CA LEU A 35 4.58 -0.10 21.27
C LEU A 35 4.93 -0.28 19.79
N LEU A 36 3.92 -0.49 18.93
CA LEU A 36 4.12 -0.57 17.49
C LEU A 36 4.61 0.76 16.93
N GLU A 37 4.00 1.88 17.33
CA GLU A 37 4.43 3.21 16.91
C GLU A 37 5.89 3.48 17.31
N ALA A 38 6.27 3.15 18.54
CA ALA A 38 7.65 3.29 19.01
C ALA A 38 8.65 2.46 18.17
N VAL A 39 8.29 1.21 17.83
CA VAL A 39 9.15 0.32 17.03
C VAL A 39 9.25 0.77 15.57
N LEU A 40 8.19 1.37 15.03
CA LEU A 40 8.16 1.92 13.67
C LEU A 40 8.72 3.35 13.59
N SER A 41 9.10 3.97 14.71
CA SER A 41 9.66 5.32 14.71
C SER A 41 10.90 5.41 13.81
N GLY A 42 10.81 6.23 12.76
CA GLY A 42 11.87 6.41 11.76
C GLY A 42 11.72 5.58 10.48
N ALA A 43 10.71 4.71 10.38
CA ALA A 43 10.32 4.08 9.12
C ALA A 43 9.17 4.85 8.46
N SER A 44 9.28 5.17 7.17
CA SER A 44 8.17 5.76 6.43
C SER A 44 7.14 4.67 6.08
N GLU A 45 5.85 5.04 6.11
CA GLU A 45 4.77 4.12 5.72
C GLU A 45 4.96 3.59 4.29
N THR A 46 5.40 4.46 3.38
CA THR A 46 5.69 4.10 1.99
C THR A 46 6.81 3.07 1.88
N ASP A 47 7.85 3.16 2.70
CA ASP A 47 8.93 2.17 2.73
C ASP A 47 8.47 0.83 3.28
N ILE A 48 7.64 0.83 4.34
CA ILE A 48 7.07 -0.38 4.94
C ILE A 48 6.23 -1.13 3.91
N VAL A 49 5.30 -0.44 3.23
CA VAL A 49 4.47 -1.03 2.17
C VAL A 49 5.34 -1.54 1.02
N THR A 50 6.32 -0.75 0.57
CA THR A 50 7.24 -1.15 -0.51
C THR A 50 8.05 -2.39 -0.15
N GLN A 51 8.48 -2.52 1.10
CA GLN A 51 9.18 -3.70 1.59
C GLN A 51 8.25 -4.92 1.63
N GLY A 52 7.01 -4.74 2.08
CA GLY A 52 6.01 -5.80 2.10
C GLY A 52 5.64 -6.32 0.71
N LYS A 53 5.60 -5.45 -0.31
CA LYS A 53 5.37 -5.83 -1.72
C LYS A 53 6.45 -6.76 -2.30
N ARG A 54 7.65 -6.78 -1.72
CA ARG A 54 8.78 -7.58 -2.23
C ARG A 54 8.75 -9.03 -1.76
N ALA A 55 7.85 -9.39 -0.84
CA ALA A 55 7.76 -10.72 -0.26
C ALA A 55 6.35 -11.29 -0.42
N THR A 56 6.25 -12.61 -0.56
CA THR A 56 4.96 -13.28 -0.49
C THR A 56 4.49 -13.29 0.97
N ALA A 57 3.36 -12.66 1.26
CA ALA A 57 2.81 -12.54 2.61
C ALA A 57 2.69 -13.89 3.34
N ARG A 58 2.32 -14.97 2.63
CA ARG A 58 2.29 -16.33 3.19
C ARG A 58 3.65 -16.81 3.70
N GLN A 59 4.71 -16.58 2.92
CA GLN A 59 6.08 -16.94 3.31
C GLN A 59 6.55 -16.11 4.51
N VAL A 60 6.13 -14.83 4.59
CA VAL A 60 6.41 -13.96 5.74
C VAL A 60 5.77 -14.54 7.00
N VAL A 61 4.50 -14.98 6.94
CA VAL A 61 3.81 -15.63 8.07
C VAL A 61 4.52 -16.90 8.51
N ASP A 62 4.86 -17.78 7.56
CA ASP A 62 5.49 -19.07 7.87
C ASP A 62 6.86 -18.86 8.56
N ASP A 63 7.68 -17.95 8.04
CA ASP A 63 8.97 -17.59 8.65
C ASP A 63 8.78 -16.90 10.00
N ALA A 64 7.82 -15.97 10.12
CA ALA A 64 7.53 -15.24 11.33
C ALA A 64 7.11 -16.18 12.47
N PHE A 65 6.15 -17.08 12.24
CA PHE A 65 5.70 -18.02 13.28
C PHE A 65 6.82 -18.95 13.73
N ALA A 66 7.57 -19.54 12.80
CA ALA A 66 8.67 -20.44 13.14
C ALA A 66 9.77 -19.71 13.94
N MET A 67 10.15 -18.51 13.48
CA MET A 67 11.25 -17.76 14.08
C MET A 67 10.87 -17.15 15.43
N TYR A 68 9.71 -16.50 15.53
CA TYR A 68 9.27 -15.88 16.78
C TYR A 68 9.05 -16.93 17.87
N HIS A 69 8.54 -18.12 17.51
CA HIS A 69 8.45 -19.22 18.47
C HIS A 69 9.83 -19.68 18.96
N LYS A 70 10.80 -19.87 18.05
CA LYS A 70 12.17 -20.24 18.42
C LYS A 70 12.84 -19.19 19.32
N ALA A 71 12.68 -17.92 18.98
CA ALA A 71 13.19 -16.80 19.76
C ALA A 71 12.54 -16.75 21.16
N TRP A 72 11.23 -16.93 21.24
CA TRP A 72 10.48 -16.95 22.49
C TRP A 72 10.90 -18.09 23.44
N GLU A 73 11.01 -19.31 22.92
CA GLU A 73 11.44 -20.47 23.72
C GLU A 73 12.85 -20.25 24.29
N PHE A 74 13.74 -19.63 23.51
CA PHE A 74 15.06 -19.26 24.00
C PHE A 74 14.98 -18.17 25.10
N VAL A 75 14.35 -17.03 24.80
CA VAL A 75 14.25 -15.87 25.72
C VAL A 75 13.55 -16.23 27.03
N ARG A 76 12.55 -17.11 27.01
CA ARG A 76 11.84 -17.53 28.22
C ARG A 76 12.72 -18.35 29.16
N ARG A 77 13.68 -19.10 28.62
CA ARG A 77 14.61 -19.98 29.35
C ARG A 77 15.94 -19.31 29.71
N LEU A 78 16.16 -18.06 29.31
CA LEU A 78 17.39 -17.35 29.61
C LEU A 78 17.53 -17.05 31.10
N ASP A 79 18.68 -17.42 31.65
CA ASP A 79 19.12 -16.97 32.98
C ASP A 79 19.39 -15.46 32.98
N PRO A 80 19.30 -14.78 34.14
CA PRO A 80 19.52 -13.33 34.25
C PRO A 80 20.86 -12.85 33.66
N SER A 81 21.92 -13.65 33.80
CA SER A 81 23.26 -13.35 33.27
C SER A 81 23.35 -13.44 31.74
N ARG A 82 22.50 -14.22 31.07
CA ARG A 82 22.44 -14.32 29.60
C ARG A 82 21.46 -13.32 28.99
N LYS A 83 20.46 -12.88 29.77
CA LYS A 83 19.57 -11.77 29.37
C LYS A 83 20.32 -10.46 29.17
N SER A 84 21.44 -10.24 29.86
CA SER A 84 22.25 -9.02 29.67
C SER A 84 22.98 -9.00 28.32
N VAL A 85 23.23 -10.18 27.73
CA VAL A 85 23.92 -10.36 26.43
C VAL A 85 22.96 -10.16 25.26
N LEU A 86 21.72 -10.66 25.36
CA LEU A 86 20.69 -10.50 24.32
C LEU A 86 19.99 -9.14 24.42
N ARG A 87 20.67 -8.08 23.98
CA ARG A 87 20.10 -6.72 23.84
C ARG A 87 19.42 -6.57 22.49
N GLY A 88 18.38 -5.73 22.43
CA GLY A 88 17.61 -5.49 21.20
C GLY A 88 16.45 -6.47 20.96
N CYS A 89 16.27 -7.49 21.80
CA CYS A 89 15.12 -8.40 21.73
C CYS A 89 14.50 -8.61 23.12
N SER A 90 13.41 -7.89 23.40
CA SER A 90 12.65 -8.03 24.65
C SER A 90 11.51 -9.04 24.51
N ARG A 91 10.95 -9.47 25.65
CA ARG A 91 9.72 -10.28 25.65
C ARG A 91 8.56 -9.52 25.01
N ASP A 92 8.43 -8.22 25.28
CA ASP A 92 7.36 -7.40 24.74
C ASP A 92 7.47 -7.25 23.21
N LEU A 93 8.70 -7.11 22.68
CA LEU A 93 8.94 -7.11 21.23
C LEU A 93 8.52 -8.43 20.58
N LEU A 94 8.81 -9.57 21.21
CA LEU A 94 8.39 -10.88 20.70
C LEU A 94 6.87 -11.09 20.77
N ILE A 95 6.21 -10.52 21.78
CA ILE A 95 4.76 -10.53 21.89
C ILE A 95 4.13 -9.68 20.79
N LEU A 96 4.62 -8.45 20.58
CA LEU A 96 4.20 -7.58 19.49
C LEU A 96 4.38 -8.29 18.14
N ALA A 97 5.55 -8.87 17.89
CA ALA A 97 5.86 -9.56 16.65
C ALA A 97 4.93 -10.76 16.41
N ALA A 98 4.65 -11.57 17.43
CA ALA A 98 3.67 -12.64 17.32
C ALA A 98 2.25 -12.14 17.00
N ARG A 99 1.83 -11.00 17.58
CA ARG A 99 0.54 -10.36 17.27
C ARG A 99 0.46 -9.87 15.83
N GLN A 100 1.50 -9.21 15.34
CA GLN A 100 1.56 -8.75 13.95
C GLN A 100 1.58 -9.91 12.94
N ALA A 101 2.21 -11.04 13.27
CA ALA A 101 2.17 -12.23 12.42
C ALA A 101 0.77 -12.87 12.38
N ILE A 102 0.06 -12.91 13.53
CA ILE A 102 -1.33 -13.38 13.59
C ILE A 102 -2.25 -12.47 12.77
N LEU A 103 -2.09 -11.15 12.89
CA LEU A 103 -2.86 -10.17 12.14
C LEU A 103 -2.69 -10.39 10.63
N LEU A 104 -1.46 -10.57 10.16
CA LEU A 104 -1.18 -10.85 8.75
C LEU A 104 -1.82 -12.16 8.28
N ASP A 105 -1.72 -13.24 9.07
CA ASP A 105 -2.35 -14.53 8.74
C ASP A 105 -3.89 -14.42 8.73
N ASP A 106 -4.49 -13.62 9.62
CA ASP A 106 -5.93 -13.35 9.61
C ASP A 106 -6.38 -12.56 8.38
N LEU A 107 -5.59 -11.57 7.94
CA LEU A 107 -5.87 -10.85 6.70
C LEU A 107 -5.78 -11.77 5.48
N LEU A 108 -4.80 -12.68 5.44
CA LEU A 108 -4.68 -13.66 4.36
C LEU A 108 -5.85 -14.64 4.34
N ILE A 109 -6.28 -15.18 5.48
CA ILE A 109 -7.45 -16.07 5.56
C ILE A 109 -8.71 -15.35 5.06
N ARG A 110 -8.91 -14.08 5.45
CA ARG A 110 -10.04 -13.28 4.96
C ARG A 110 -9.95 -13.02 3.46
N GLN A 111 -8.76 -12.71 2.94
CA GLN A 111 -8.55 -12.53 1.52
C GLN A 111 -8.83 -13.82 0.75
N GLU A 112 -8.33 -14.97 1.20
CA GLU A 112 -8.56 -16.27 0.58
C GLU A 112 -10.04 -16.66 0.60
N ALA A 113 -10.74 -16.43 1.72
CA ALA A 113 -12.18 -16.69 1.84
C ALA A 113 -13.01 -15.83 0.89
N ASN A 114 -12.57 -14.59 0.64
CA ASN A 114 -13.34 -13.61 -0.13
C ASN A 114 -12.80 -13.40 -1.56
N ALA A 115 -11.68 -14.02 -1.95
CA ALA A 115 -10.97 -13.71 -3.20
C ALA A 115 -11.84 -13.90 -4.45
N LYS A 116 -12.63 -14.98 -4.47
CA LYS A 116 -13.51 -15.29 -5.61
C LYS A 116 -14.71 -14.35 -5.66
N GLU A 117 -15.35 -14.12 -4.52
CA GLU A 117 -16.53 -13.26 -4.41
C GLU A 117 -16.19 -11.78 -4.67
N GLN A 118 -15.02 -11.31 -4.20
CA GLN A 118 -14.53 -9.96 -4.47
C GLN A 118 -14.14 -9.76 -5.93
N ALA A 119 -13.45 -10.72 -6.55
CA ALA A 119 -13.11 -10.64 -7.98
C ALA A 119 -14.36 -10.62 -8.86
N ASP A 120 -15.33 -11.50 -8.57
CA ASP A 120 -16.61 -11.57 -9.30
C ASP A 120 -17.43 -10.28 -9.09
N ALA A 121 -17.49 -9.75 -7.86
CA ALA A 121 -18.19 -8.51 -7.54
C ALA A 121 -17.53 -7.29 -8.21
N HIS A 122 -16.19 -7.19 -8.20
CA HIS A 122 -15.46 -6.10 -8.82
C HIS A 122 -15.59 -6.13 -10.34
N GLN A 123 -15.52 -7.32 -10.96
CA GLN A 123 -15.74 -7.47 -12.40
C GLN A 123 -17.18 -7.11 -12.80
N LYS A 124 -18.17 -7.56 -12.02
CA LYS A 124 -19.57 -7.20 -12.24
C LYS A 124 -19.80 -5.69 -12.08
N GLY A 125 -19.27 -5.08 -11.02
CA GLY A 125 -19.34 -3.63 -10.78
C GLY A 125 -18.73 -2.83 -11.92
N ARG A 126 -17.56 -3.25 -12.42
CA ARG A 126 -16.93 -2.61 -13.60
C ARG A 126 -17.80 -2.71 -14.85
N GLN A 127 -18.42 -3.87 -15.11
CA GLN A 127 -19.30 -4.05 -16.25
C GLN A 127 -20.56 -3.19 -16.15
N GLN A 128 -21.14 -3.08 -14.95
CA GLN A 128 -22.31 -2.23 -14.69
C GLN A 128 -21.98 -0.76 -14.88
N LEU A 129 -20.85 -0.29 -14.34
CA LEU A 129 -20.39 1.08 -14.52
C LEU A 129 -20.14 1.40 -16.00
N GLN A 130 -19.45 0.52 -16.73
CA GLN A 130 -19.22 0.72 -18.17
C GLN A 130 -20.54 0.78 -18.96
N ALA A 131 -21.49 -0.09 -18.64
CA ALA A 131 -22.79 -0.09 -19.31
C ALA A 131 -23.58 1.21 -19.03
N ALA A 132 -23.56 1.71 -17.80
CA ALA A 132 -24.18 2.98 -17.43
C ALA A 132 -23.51 4.16 -18.16
N PHE A 133 -22.17 4.19 -18.22
CA PHE A 133 -21.40 5.20 -18.92
C PHE A 133 -21.68 5.21 -20.43
N ASP A 134 -21.69 4.04 -21.08
CA ASP A 134 -21.98 3.90 -22.51
C ASP A 134 -23.42 4.37 -22.83
N LYS A 135 -24.38 4.03 -21.96
CA LYS A 135 -25.78 4.47 -22.09
C LYS A 135 -25.90 5.99 -21.95
N ALA A 136 -25.30 6.56 -20.91
CA ALA A 136 -25.28 8.00 -20.64
C ALA A 136 -24.68 8.79 -21.81
N THR A 137 -23.55 8.32 -22.36
CA THR A 137 -22.89 8.91 -23.53
C THR A 137 -23.79 8.91 -24.76
N LYS A 138 -24.43 7.76 -25.06
CA LYS A 138 -25.35 7.64 -26.20
C LYS A 138 -26.56 8.55 -26.07
N LEU A 139 -27.11 8.68 -24.85
CA LEU A 139 -28.24 9.57 -24.56
C LEU A 139 -27.86 11.05 -24.71
N ARG A 140 -26.70 11.46 -24.18
CA ARG A 140 -26.14 12.81 -24.38
C ARG A 140 -26.05 13.15 -25.87
N ASP A 141 -25.46 12.27 -26.66
CA ASP A 141 -25.27 12.48 -28.10
C ASP A 141 -26.59 12.50 -28.87
N GLN A 142 -27.55 11.65 -28.47
CA GLN A 142 -28.89 11.63 -29.03
C GLN A 142 -29.64 12.93 -28.72
N ALA A 143 -29.63 13.38 -27.46
CA ALA A 143 -30.26 14.61 -27.02
C ALA A 143 -29.68 15.83 -27.75
N ARG A 144 -28.35 15.92 -27.87
CA ARG A 144 -27.69 16.98 -28.65
C ARG A 144 -28.20 17.05 -30.09
N ARG A 145 -28.25 15.90 -30.79
CA ARG A 145 -28.75 15.83 -32.17
C ARG A 145 -30.23 16.18 -32.27
N LEU A 146 -31.04 15.73 -31.31
CA LEU A 146 -32.47 16.01 -31.24
C LEU A 146 -32.73 17.51 -31.04
N PHE A 147 -32.09 18.12 -30.06
CA PHE A 147 -32.25 19.53 -29.73
C PHE A 147 -31.79 20.45 -30.87
N ASN A 148 -30.66 20.13 -31.53
CA ASN A 148 -30.21 20.85 -32.73
C ASN A 148 -31.22 20.78 -33.89
N LYS A 149 -31.98 19.68 -34.03
CA LYS A 149 -33.07 19.59 -35.02
C LYS A 149 -34.29 20.42 -34.63
N ILE A 150 -34.61 20.50 -33.34
CA ILE A 150 -35.75 21.27 -32.82
C ILE A 150 -35.53 22.77 -33.01
N VAL A 151 -34.32 23.27 -32.71
CA VAL A 151 -33.98 24.70 -32.82
C VAL A 151 -33.71 25.14 -34.25
N GLY A 152 -33.54 24.21 -35.18
CA GLY A 152 -33.40 24.50 -36.61
C GLY A 152 -32.13 25.30 -36.91
N THR A 153 -32.26 26.45 -37.57
CA THR A 153 -31.13 27.29 -38.02
C THR A 153 -30.72 28.37 -37.01
N ASP A 154 -31.28 28.38 -35.80
CA ASP A 154 -30.91 29.34 -34.75
C ASP A 154 -29.50 29.01 -34.22
N ALA A 155 -28.51 29.75 -34.72
CA ALA A 155 -27.10 29.53 -34.38
C ALA A 155 -26.81 29.72 -32.88
N ALA A 156 -27.52 30.61 -32.20
CA ALA A 156 -27.33 30.83 -30.76
C ALA A 156 -27.88 29.64 -29.95
N ALA A 157 -29.07 29.15 -30.30
CA ALA A 157 -29.67 27.98 -29.66
C ALA A 157 -28.91 26.68 -29.95
N GLN A 158 -28.36 26.52 -31.16
CA GLN A 158 -27.45 25.42 -31.49
C GLN A 158 -26.15 25.47 -30.68
N ALA A 159 -25.56 26.67 -30.53
CA ALA A 159 -24.36 26.84 -29.72
C ALA A 159 -24.62 26.46 -28.25
N GLU A 160 -25.75 26.89 -27.68
CA GLU A 160 -26.16 26.52 -26.33
C GLU A 160 -26.34 25.01 -26.16
N THR A 161 -26.99 24.33 -27.11
CA THR A 161 -27.13 22.87 -27.11
C THR A 161 -25.77 22.16 -27.17
N ASN A 162 -24.85 22.65 -28.00
CA ASN A 162 -23.53 22.06 -28.14
C ASN A 162 -22.68 22.26 -26.89
N VAL A 163 -22.79 23.41 -26.22
CA VAL A 163 -22.13 23.68 -24.94
C VAL A 163 -22.70 22.76 -23.85
N ALA A 164 -24.03 22.63 -23.76
CA ALA A 164 -24.67 21.75 -22.78
C ALA A 164 -24.29 20.27 -22.96
N ALA A 165 -23.97 19.85 -24.19
CA ALA A 165 -23.52 18.50 -24.50
C ALA A 165 -22.00 18.32 -24.45
N LEU A 166 -21.24 19.39 -24.16
CA LEU A 166 -19.78 19.32 -24.10
C LEU A 166 -19.39 18.59 -22.82
N ALA A 167 -18.80 17.41 -22.98
CA ALA A 167 -18.26 16.63 -21.89
C ALA A 167 -16.97 15.97 -22.36
N GLU A 168 -16.00 15.88 -21.47
CA GLU A 168 -14.83 15.04 -21.65
C GLU A 168 -15.26 13.56 -21.55
N ASP A 169 -14.36 12.62 -21.88
CA ASP A 169 -14.64 11.19 -21.69
C ASP A 169 -14.43 10.80 -20.21
N SER A 170 -15.04 11.55 -19.30
CA SER A 170 -15.04 11.33 -17.85
C SER A 170 -16.47 11.32 -17.30
N GLY A 171 -16.74 10.50 -16.29
CA GLY A 171 -18.09 10.26 -15.79
C GLY A 171 -18.73 11.52 -15.20
N GLY A 172 -17.98 12.28 -14.38
CA GLY A 172 -18.44 13.57 -13.84
C GLY A 172 -18.83 14.57 -14.93
N SER A 173 -18.06 14.67 -16.02
CA SER A 173 -18.42 15.59 -17.10
C SER A 173 -19.67 15.15 -17.88
N ILE A 174 -19.91 13.83 -18.01
CA ILE A 174 -21.14 13.30 -18.63
C ILE A 174 -22.35 13.54 -17.73
N VAL A 175 -22.21 13.39 -16.40
CA VAL A 175 -23.24 13.72 -15.42
C VAL A 175 -23.68 15.18 -15.57
N ASP A 176 -22.72 16.11 -15.64
CA ASP A 176 -22.99 17.53 -15.82
C ASP A 176 -23.67 17.81 -17.16
N ALA A 177 -23.22 17.17 -18.24
CA ALA A 177 -23.82 17.34 -19.56
C ALA A 177 -25.26 16.82 -19.63
N LEU A 178 -25.56 15.66 -19.02
CA LEU A 178 -26.92 15.13 -18.94
C LEU A 178 -27.85 16.07 -18.16
N GLU A 179 -27.36 16.66 -17.07
CA GLU A 179 -28.12 17.65 -16.30
C GLU A 179 -28.42 18.91 -17.11
N GLN A 180 -27.41 19.47 -17.78
CA GLN A 180 -27.58 20.66 -18.61
C GLN A 180 -28.53 20.39 -19.78
N LEU A 181 -28.43 19.23 -20.43
CA LEU A 181 -29.34 18.81 -21.49
C LEU A 181 -30.77 18.60 -20.98
N ALA A 182 -30.96 18.03 -19.79
CA ALA A 182 -32.29 17.90 -19.18
C ALA A 182 -32.91 19.28 -18.88
N GLN A 183 -32.13 20.21 -18.33
CA GLN A 183 -32.57 21.59 -18.10
C GLN A 183 -32.92 22.30 -19.42
N TYR A 184 -32.12 22.11 -20.48
CA TYR A 184 -32.40 22.64 -21.82
C TYR A 184 -33.69 22.04 -22.41
N GLY A 185 -33.87 20.73 -22.30
CA GLY A 185 -35.08 20.04 -22.74
C GLY A 185 -36.34 20.57 -22.07
N ARG A 186 -36.32 20.83 -20.76
CA ARG A 186 -37.44 21.47 -20.04
C ARG A 186 -37.77 22.86 -20.57
N ARG A 187 -36.75 23.64 -20.92
CA ARG A 187 -36.95 24.97 -21.53
C ARG A 187 -37.59 24.86 -22.90
N LEU A 188 -37.14 23.93 -23.75
CA LEU A 188 -37.76 23.68 -25.05
C LEU A 188 -39.22 23.23 -24.94
N LEU A 189 -39.55 22.40 -23.94
CA LEU A 189 -40.93 21.96 -23.68
C LEU A 189 -41.85 23.10 -23.22
N SER A 190 -41.29 24.12 -22.58
CA SER A 190 -42.01 25.26 -22.03
C SER A 190 -41.98 26.49 -22.94
N ASP A 191 -41.48 26.35 -24.16
CA ASP A 191 -41.32 27.46 -25.10
C ASP A 191 -42.65 27.87 -25.74
N ASP A 192 -42.90 29.17 -25.81
CA ASP A 192 -44.12 29.74 -26.39
C ASP A 192 -44.06 29.88 -27.92
N ASP A 193 -42.88 29.77 -28.56
CA ASP A 193 -42.76 29.85 -30.02
C ASP A 193 -43.58 28.72 -30.70
N PRO A 194 -44.62 29.05 -31.50
CA PRO A 194 -45.46 28.05 -32.17
C PRO A 194 -44.67 27.14 -33.12
N THR A 195 -43.61 27.65 -33.75
CA THR A 195 -42.77 26.86 -34.67
C THR A 195 -41.98 25.82 -33.90
N ARG A 196 -41.33 26.23 -32.81
CA ARG A 196 -40.57 25.35 -31.92
C ARG A 196 -41.47 24.30 -31.26
N ARG A 197 -42.68 24.65 -30.80
CA ARG A 197 -43.67 23.69 -30.28
C ARG A 197 -44.05 22.63 -31.31
N GLN A 198 -44.23 23.03 -32.56
CA GLN A 198 -44.48 22.08 -33.64
C GLN A 198 -43.29 21.13 -33.86
N CYS A 199 -42.06 21.65 -33.87
CA CYS A 199 -40.84 20.84 -33.97
C CYS A 199 -40.69 19.86 -32.79
N VAL A 200 -40.89 20.32 -31.55
CA VAL A 200 -40.89 19.49 -30.33
C VAL A 200 -41.83 18.29 -30.50
N ARG A 201 -43.07 18.54 -30.98
CA ARG A 201 -44.06 17.49 -31.25
C ARG A 201 -43.63 16.54 -32.38
N ILE A 202 -43.09 17.05 -33.48
CA ILE A 202 -42.67 16.23 -34.64
C ILE A 202 -41.51 15.31 -34.28
N TYR A 203 -40.52 15.83 -33.53
CA TYR A 203 -39.34 15.07 -33.15
C TYR A 203 -39.51 14.26 -31.86
N GLY A 204 -40.69 14.32 -31.23
CA GLY A 204 -41.03 13.50 -30.08
C GLY A 204 -40.25 13.85 -28.82
N LEU A 205 -39.94 15.15 -28.61
CA LEU A 205 -39.44 15.59 -27.31
C LEU A 205 -40.62 15.74 -26.35
N ASP A 206 -40.60 14.97 -25.27
CA ASP A 206 -41.61 14.99 -24.21
C ASP A 206 -40.96 14.98 -22.83
N ALA A 207 -41.79 15.04 -21.79
CA ALA A 207 -41.32 15.02 -20.40
C ALA A 207 -40.67 13.68 -20.01
N GLU A 208 -41.09 12.57 -20.62
CA GLU A 208 -40.52 11.24 -20.36
C GLU A 208 -39.09 11.13 -20.88
N TYR A 209 -38.80 11.67 -22.06
CA TYR A 209 -37.45 11.72 -22.61
C TYR A 209 -36.51 12.58 -21.75
N VAL A 210 -37.00 13.72 -21.24
CA VAL A 210 -36.25 14.55 -20.29
C VAL A 210 -36.00 13.79 -18.99
N GLN A 211 -36.98 13.05 -18.48
CA GLN A 211 -36.81 12.21 -17.29
C GLN A 211 -35.79 11.11 -17.54
N MET A 212 -35.76 10.50 -18.73
CA MET A 212 -34.77 9.49 -19.10
C MET A 212 -33.32 10.01 -19.04
N LEU A 213 -33.08 11.30 -19.35
CA LEU A 213 -31.76 11.92 -19.18
C LEU A 213 -31.38 12.04 -17.70
N ILE A 214 -32.34 12.38 -16.84
CA ILE A 214 -32.15 12.51 -15.39
C ILE A 214 -31.92 11.13 -14.77
N ASP A 215 -32.73 10.14 -15.12
CA ASP A 215 -32.60 8.78 -14.62
C ASP A 215 -31.25 8.18 -15.03
N SER A 216 -30.79 8.44 -16.26
CA SER A 216 -29.46 7.99 -16.72
C SER A 216 -28.32 8.69 -15.97
N LYS A 217 -28.50 9.95 -15.57
CA LYS A 217 -27.54 10.69 -14.74
C LYS A 217 -27.44 10.05 -13.35
N GLU A 218 -28.59 9.82 -12.71
CA GLU A 218 -28.67 9.21 -11.38
C GLU A 218 -28.15 7.76 -11.37
N GLU A 219 -28.45 7.00 -12.42
CA GLU A 219 -27.91 5.65 -12.61
C GLU A 219 -26.38 5.66 -12.70
N LEU A 220 -25.78 6.59 -13.46
CA LEU A 220 -24.33 6.71 -13.58
C LEU A 220 -23.69 7.06 -12.22
N ILE A 221 -24.21 8.06 -11.51
CA ILE A 221 -23.73 8.45 -10.17
C ILE A 221 -23.79 7.25 -9.20
N ARG A 222 -24.91 6.52 -9.20
CA ARG A 222 -25.08 5.35 -8.35
C ARG A 222 -24.05 4.27 -8.68
N CYS A 223 -23.86 3.95 -9.96
CA CYS A 223 -22.89 2.95 -10.38
C CYS A 223 -21.44 3.35 -10.08
N GLU A 224 -21.10 4.64 -10.18
CA GLU A 224 -19.78 5.16 -9.77
C GLU A 224 -19.57 4.96 -8.27
N SER A 225 -20.52 5.38 -7.44
CA SER A 225 -20.44 5.24 -5.98
C SER A 225 -20.38 3.76 -5.54
N GLU A 226 -21.19 2.90 -6.14
CA GLU A 226 -21.16 1.46 -5.89
C GLU A 226 -19.79 0.87 -6.25
N PHE A 227 -19.22 1.25 -7.40
CA PHE A 227 -17.91 0.77 -7.83
C PHE A 227 -16.77 1.28 -6.94
N GLU A 228 -16.80 2.54 -6.51
CA GLU A 228 -15.84 3.11 -5.56
C GLU A 228 -15.87 2.38 -4.21
N SER A 229 -17.06 2.06 -3.69
CA SER A 229 -17.19 1.30 -2.44
C SER A 229 -16.59 -0.12 -2.53
N LEU A 230 -16.64 -0.73 -3.71
CA LEU A 230 -15.98 -2.01 -3.98
C LEU A 230 -14.45 -1.86 -4.07
N ALA A 231 -13.95 -0.71 -4.55
CA ALA A 231 -12.53 -0.40 -4.60
C ALA A 231 -11.95 -0.12 -3.21
N GLU A 232 -12.69 0.54 -2.32
CA GLU A 232 -12.30 0.74 -0.92
C GLU A 232 -12.21 -0.59 -0.15
N ALA A 233 -13.09 -1.54 -0.45
CA ALA A 233 -12.95 -2.93 0.03
C ALA A 233 -11.73 -3.66 -0.56
N GLY A 234 -11.17 -3.15 -1.66
CA GLY A 234 -9.93 -3.58 -2.31
C GLY A 234 -8.63 -3.14 -1.62
N ASN A 235 -8.68 -2.26 -0.60
CA ASN A 235 -7.52 -1.88 0.21
C ASN A 235 -6.98 -3.01 1.11
N ALA A 236 -7.58 -4.19 1.07
CA ALA A 236 -7.06 -5.39 1.74
C ALA A 236 -5.64 -5.74 1.28
N GLU A 237 -5.31 -5.53 0.01
CA GLU A 237 -3.97 -5.83 -0.52
C GLU A 237 -2.91 -4.89 0.04
N GLU A 238 -3.19 -3.58 0.10
CA GLU A 238 -2.29 -2.60 0.71
C GLU A 238 -2.10 -2.86 2.21
N GLN A 239 -3.18 -3.23 2.92
CA GLN A 239 -3.10 -3.61 4.33
C GLN A 239 -2.26 -4.88 4.55
N ILE A 240 -2.38 -5.87 3.66
CA ILE A 240 -1.54 -7.09 3.67
C ILE A 240 -0.07 -6.73 3.43
N HIS A 241 0.21 -5.86 2.46
CA HIS A 241 1.58 -5.40 2.20
C HIS A 241 2.16 -4.62 3.38
N TRP A 242 1.39 -3.71 3.97
CA TRP A 242 1.81 -2.99 5.17
C TRP A 242 2.14 -3.97 6.31
N CYS A 243 1.24 -4.91 6.62
CA CYS A 243 1.45 -5.91 7.67
C CYS A 243 2.65 -6.82 7.37
N ALA A 244 2.85 -7.21 6.10
CA ALA A 244 4.03 -7.98 5.68
C ALA A 244 5.33 -7.17 5.86
N GLY A 245 5.31 -5.88 5.52
CA GLY A 245 6.43 -4.96 5.74
C GLY A 245 6.81 -4.82 7.22
N VAL A 246 5.82 -4.63 8.09
CA VAL A 246 6.00 -4.57 9.56
C VAL A 246 6.64 -5.86 10.07
N ASN A 247 6.13 -7.03 9.67
CA ASN A 247 6.70 -8.32 10.07
C ASN A 247 8.15 -8.49 9.58
N LEU A 248 8.46 -8.10 8.34
CA LEU A 248 9.84 -8.14 7.83
C LEU A 248 10.79 -7.25 8.63
N LEU A 249 10.36 -6.06 9.03
CA LEU A 249 11.13 -5.15 9.87
C LEU A 249 11.38 -5.75 11.25
N LEU A 250 10.32 -6.23 11.92
CA LEU A 250 10.42 -6.90 13.22
C LEU A 250 11.32 -8.13 13.16
N MET A 251 11.20 -8.94 12.11
CA MET A 251 12.08 -10.09 11.90
C MET A 251 13.54 -9.67 11.78
N THR A 252 13.82 -8.61 11.01
CA THR A 252 15.19 -8.10 10.82
C THR A 252 15.80 -7.68 12.16
N GLN A 253 15.08 -6.87 12.96
CA GLN A 253 15.55 -6.43 14.28
C GLN A 253 15.83 -7.60 15.23
N ILE A 254 14.93 -8.60 15.26
CA ILE A 254 15.09 -9.79 16.10
C ILE A 254 16.30 -10.62 15.64
N ILE A 255 16.51 -10.79 14.33
CA ILE A 255 17.67 -11.51 13.79
C ILE A 255 18.97 -10.77 14.15
N GLU A 256 19.03 -9.44 13.98
CA GLU A 256 20.18 -8.62 14.35
C GLU A 256 20.55 -8.77 15.84
N ALA A 257 19.55 -8.71 16.72
CA ALA A 257 19.75 -8.89 18.16
C ALA A 257 20.34 -10.28 18.49
N PHE A 258 19.81 -11.35 17.89
CA PHE A 258 20.33 -12.71 18.11
C PHE A 258 21.71 -12.93 17.50
N LEU A 259 22.01 -12.31 16.35
CA LEU A 259 23.33 -12.35 15.73
C LEU A 259 24.38 -11.66 16.62
N GLY A 260 24.13 -10.41 17.03
CA GLY A 260 25.04 -9.69 17.91
C GLY A 260 25.23 -10.37 19.26
N ALA A 261 24.18 -10.99 19.80
CA ALA A 261 24.30 -11.77 21.03
C ALA A 261 25.08 -13.08 20.84
N ASN A 262 24.98 -13.73 19.67
CA ASN A 262 25.79 -14.92 19.35
C ASN A 262 27.29 -14.60 19.23
N GLU A 263 27.63 -13.43 18.67
CA GLU A 263 29.03 -12.98 18.58
C GLU A 263 29.67 -12.82 19.97
N LEU A 264 28.88 -12.51 20.99
CA LEU A 264 29.33 -12.37 22.38
C LEU A 264 29.24 -13.69 23.16
N ASP A 265 28.21 -14.50 22.92
CA ASP A 265 27.97 -15.80 23.54
C ASP A 265 27.46 -16.81 22.50
N SER A 266 28.33 -17.74 22.11
CA SER A 266 28.02 -18.75 21.07
C SER A 266 26.91 -19.73 21.45
N SER A 267 26.44 -19.73 22.71
CA SER A 267 25.26 -20.49 23.12
C SER A 267 23.93 -19.88 22.65
N VAL A 268 23.92 -18.60 22.26
CA VAL A 268 22.75 -17.96 21.64
C VAL A 268 22.55 -18.51 20.22
N PRO A 269 21.36 -18.99 19.85
CA PRO A 269 21.17 -19.64 18.55
C PRO A 269 21.10 -18.63 17.40
N PHE A 270 21.53 -19.05 16.22
CA PHE A 270 21.22 -18.35 14.98
C PHE A 270 19.73 -18.50 14.63
N LEU A 271 19.08 -17.36 14.38
CA LEU A 271 17.76 -17.29 13.78
C LEU A 271 17.93 -17.16 12.26
N ARG A 272 17.36 -18.08 11.51
CA ARG A 272 17.37 -18.06 10.05
C ARG A 272 15.96 -18.29 9.53
N PRO A 273 15.33 -17.28 8.90
CA PRO A 273 14.08 -17.48 8.17
C PRO A 273 14.35 -18.38 6.95
N ALA A 274 13.40 -19.26 6.61
CA ALA A 274 13.59 -20.24 5.56
C ALA A 274 13.45 -19.61 4.16
N HIS A 275 12.55 -18.65 4.00
CA HIS A 275 12.26 -18.00 2.72
C HIS A 275 12.98 -16.65 2.58
N HIS A 276 13.29 -16.01 3.71
CA HIS A 276 13.89 -14.66 3.73
C HIS A 276 15.37 -14.65 4.13
N GLU A 277 16.17 -15.62 3.66
CA GLU A 277 17.61 -15.71 3.95
C GLU A 277 18.39 -14.42 3.60
N HIS A 278 17.90 -13.66 2.64
CA HIS A 278 18.51 -12.39 2.23
C HIS A 278 18.54 -11.37 3.37
N LEU A 279 17.64 -11.45 4.36
CA LEU A 279 17.68 -10.63 5.57
C LEU A 279 18.97 -10.91 6.36
N VAL A 280 19.27 -12.20 6.59
CA VAL A 280 20.51 -12.64 7.26
C VAL A 280 21.73 -12.19 6.46
N ARG A 281 21.71 -12.35 5.13
CA ARG A 281 22.83 -11.94 4.26
C ARG A 281 23.08 -10.44 4.25
N ARG A 282 22.02 -9.62 4.36
CA ARG A 282 22.15 -8.15 4.47
C ARG A 282 22.83 -7.76 5.77
N ILE A 283 22.41 -8.38 6.88
CA ILE A 283 22.97 -8.10 8.21
C ILE A 283 24.44 -8.52 8.27
N SER A 284 24.78 -9.73 7.79
CA SER A 284 26.17 -10.24 7.80
C SER A 284 27.13 -9.50 6.85
N ARG A 285 26.64 -8.57 6.01
CA ARG A 285 27.46 -7.76 5.09
C ARG A 285 27.74 -6.36 5.62
N LEU A 286 27.20 -5.98 6.77
CA LEU A 286 27.52 -4.71 7.40
C LEU A 286 29.00 -4.74 7.84
N PRO A 287 29.82 -3.76 7.45
CA PRO A 287 31.19 -3.67 7.92
C PRO A 287 31.17 -3.52 9.45
N PRO A 288 32.12 -4.15 10.17
CA PRO A 288 32.19 -3.99 11.62
C PRO A 288 32.29 -2.50 11.96
N PRO A 289 31.63 -2.03 13.04
CA PRO A 289 31.73 -0.64 13.45
C PRO A 289 33.22 -0.28 13.62
N PRO A 290 33.63 0.94 13.23
CA PRO A 290 35.02 1.35 13.38
C PRO A 290 35.42 1.19 14.84
N LEU A 291 36.44 0.36 15.09
CA LEU A 291 36.99 0.17 16.43
C LEU A 291 37.27 1.56 17.04
N PRO A 292 36.89 1.82 18.30
CA PRO A 292 37.23 3.06 18.96
C PRO A 292 38.75 3.22 18.87
N ARG A 293 39.20 4.30 18.23
CA ARG A 293 40.62 4.66 18.15
C ARG A 293 41.19 4.55 19.56
N ALA A 294 42.02 3.53 19.79
CA ALA A 294 42.80 3.44 21.00
C ALA A 294 43.55 4.77 21.13
N LEU A 295 43.32 5.46 22.26
CA LEU A 295 44.10 6.63 22.62
C LEU A 295 45.57 6.20 22.58
N ALA A 296 46.30 6.74 21.61
CA ALA A 296 47.71 6.44 21.43
C ALA A 296 48.46 6.71 22.75
N PRO A 297 49.37 5.83 23.18
CA PRO A 297 50.22 6.13 24.32
C PRO A 297 51.06 7.37 23.97
N LYS A 298 51.04 8.38 24.85
CA LYS A 298 51.98 9.50 24.83
C LYS A 298 53.40 8.93 24.97
N VAL A 299 54.09 8.76 23.85
CA VAL A 299 55.53 8.51 23.83
C VAL A 299 56.21 9.86 24.05
N THR A 300 56.70 10.07 25.27
CA THR A 300 57.68 11.12 25.57
C THR A 300 59.06 10.70 25.05
N GLY A 301 59.61 11.51 24.16
CA GLY A 301 61.05 11.73 24.00
C GLY A 301 61.87 10.60 23.38
N ILE A 302 62.32 10.80 22.14
CA ILE A 302 63.73 11.00 21.77
C ILE A 302 63.75 11.50 20.32
N SER A 303 64.53 12.55 20.08
CA SER A 303 64.72 13.25 18.80
C SER A 303 65.82 12.58 17.94
N PRO A 304 66.15 13.05 16.71
CA PRO A 304 65.99 12.26 15.48
C PRO A 304 67.32 11.92 14.78
N LEU A 305 67.31 11.02 13.78
CA LEU A 305 68.39 10.90 12.80
C LEU A 305 67.85 10.64 11.38
N PRO A 306 68.63 10.99 10.34
CA PRO A 306 68.12 11.65 9.13
C PRO A 306 67.86 10.70 7.95
N ALA A 307 67.12 11.24 6.99
CA ALA A 307 66.83 10.65 5.69
C ALA A 307 68.09 10.40 4.84
N PRO A 308 67.99 9.47 3.88
CA PRO A 308 68.57 9.67 2.57
C PRO A 308 67.52 9.69 1.45
N ALA A 309 67.89 10.43 0.42
CA ALA A 309 67.09 10.89 -0.70
C ALA A 309 66.96 9.86 -1.85
N ALA A 310 65.87 10.05 -2.61
CA ALA A 310 65.71 9.94 -4.06
C ALA A 310 65.96 8.60 -4.82
N ALA A 311 64.88 8.11 -5.46
CA ALA A 311 64.80 7.74 -6.89
C ALA A 311 63.32 7.42 -7.23
N ALA A 312 62.60 8.29 -7.94
CA ALA A 312 62.49 8.37 -9.41
C ALA A 312 61.31 7.56 -10.01
N LYS A 313 60.25 8.32 -10.34
CA LYS A 313 59.35 8.27 -11.52
C LYS A 313 59.06 6.91 -12.21
N ALA A 314 57.77 6.61 -12.33
CA ALA A 314 57.20 6.10 -13.59
C ALA A 314 55.76 6.59 -13.77
N THR A 315 55.61 7.55 -14.68
CA THR A 315 54.38 8.10 -15.24
C THR A 315 53.76 7.09 -16.21
N ARG A 316 52.46 6.85 -16.14
CA ARG A 316 51.67 6.45 -17.31
C ARG A 316 50.40 7.28 -17.42
N GLN A 317 50.49 8.28 -18.28
CA GLN A 317 49.35 8.91 -18.95
C GLN A 317 48.63 7.87 -19.81
N TYR A 318 47.30 7.88 -19.78
CA TYR A 318 46.48 7.52 -20.93
C TYR A 318 45.47 8.65 -21.13
N VAL A 319 45.60 9.29 -22.29
CA VAL A 319 44.77 10.39 -22.78
C VAL A 319 43.90 9.83 -23.91
N ALA A 320 42.58 9.98 -23.72
CA ALA A 320 41.51 10.28 -24.71
C ALA A 320 41.27 9.28 -25.88
N ALA A 321 40.13 9.20 -26.56
CA ALA A 321 38.96 10.07 -26.73
C ALA A 321 37.77 9.21 -27.30
N PRO A 322 36.79 9.74 -28.06
CA PRO A 322 35.47 10.17 -27.58
C PRO A 322 34.31 9.46 -28.31
N VAL A 323 33.08 9.53 -27.76
CA VAL A 323 31.86 9.36 -28.57
C VAL A 323 30.84 10.41 -28.15
N ALA A 324 30.45 11.24 -29.12
CA ALA A 324 29.43 12.28 -29.04
C ALA A 324 28.04 11.71 -29.44
N PRO A 325 27.02 12.55 -29.72
CA PRO A 325 26.00 12.97 -28.76
C PRO A 325 24.61 12.41 -29.13
N ARG A 326 23.66 12.42 -28.17
CA ARG A 326 22.23 12.33 -28.50
C ARG A 326 21.41 13.35 -27.70
N ILE A 327 21.08 14.42 -28.42
CA ILE A 327 19.78 15.06 -28.62
C ILE A 327 18.93 15.29 -27.35
N ALA A 328 18.73 16.59 -27.09
CA ALA A 328 17.78 17.15 -26.17
C ALA A 328 16.32 16.88 -26.58
N TYR A 329 15.46 16.70 -25.58
CA TYR A 329 14.11 17.24 -25.62
C TYR A 329 13.87 18.05 -24.36
N ALA A 330 13.33 19.24 -24.58
CA ALA A 330 12.90 20.19 -23.59
C ALA A 330 11.64 19.68 -22.89
N GLU A 331 11.60 19.79 -21.56
CA GLU A 331 10.34 20.01 -20.88
C GLU A 331 10.49 21.21 -19.94
N GLU A 332 9.57 22.14 -20.16
CA GLU A 332 9.49 23.44 -19.54
C GLU A 332 9.10 23.33 -18.07
N ARG A 333 9.68 24.27 -17.33
CA ARG A 333 9.28 24.65 -15.99
C ARG A 333 7.80 25.04 -15.96
N ARG A 334 7.03 24.44 -15.05
CA ARG A 334 6.01 25.19 -14.30
C ARG A 334 6.13 24.91 -12.80
N THR A 335 6.74 25.89 -12.16
CA THR A 335 6.67 26.20 -10.74
C THR A 335 5.24 26.60 -10.35
N GLY A 336 4.74 26.06 -9.24
CA GLY A 336 3.57 26.57 -8.53
C GLY A 336 3.42 25.84 -7.19
N PRO A 337 3.36 26.55 -6.03
CA PRO A 337 3.31 25.92 -4.73
C PRO A 337 1.84 25.66 -4.33
N VAL A 338 1.53 24.46 -3.84
CA VAL A 338 0.28 24.23 -3.12
C VAL A 338 0.64 23.83 -1.69
N GLY A 339 0.59 24.84 -0.82
CA GLY A 339 0.53 24.63 0.62
C GLY A 339 -0.87 24.13 1.00
N LEU A 340 -0.95 22.96 1.61
CA LEU A 340 -2.15 22.49 2.30
C LEU A 340 -1.90 22.60 3.80
N ALA A 341 -2.38 23.71 4.37
CA ALA A 341 -2.52 23.89 5.80
C ALA A 341 -3.71 23.06 6.29
N PHE A 342 -3.42 22.02 7.07
CA PHE A 342 -4.43 21.22 7.77
C PHE A 342 -4.90 22.01 9.01
N LYS A 343 -6.06 22.68 8.92
CA LYS A 343 -6.77 23.26 10.08
C LYS A 343 -7.79 22.26 10.60
N GLY A 344 -7.42 21.53 11.65
CA GLY A 344 -8.35 20.78 12.48
C GLY A 344 -9.22 21.74 13.32
N ARG A 345 -10.53 21.71 13.08
CA ARG A 345 -11.56 22.42 13.86
C ARG A 345 -12.27 21.35 14.69
N LEU A 346 -11.93 21.23 15.97
CA LEU A 346 -12.73 20.47 16.95
C LEU A 346 -13.58 21.48 17.73
N GLY A 347 -14.90 21.39 17.51
CA GLY A 347 -15.91 22.09 18.28
C GLY A 347 -16.97 21.10 18.73
N GLY A 348 -17.00 20.85 20.04
CA GLY A 348 -18.11 20.48 20.91
C GLY A 348 -19.24 19.59 20.40
N ARG A 349 -19.44 18.47 21.10
CA ARG A 349 -20.49 18.34 22.13
C ARG A 349 -20.05 17.41 23.23
#